data_AF-A0AAJ1WF28-F1
#
_entry.id   AF-A0AAJ1WF28-F1
#
_cell.length_a   1.000
_cell.length_b   1.000
_cell.length_c   1.000
_cell.angle_alpha   90.00
_cell.angle_beta   90.00
_cell.angle_gamma   90.00
#
_symmetry.space_group_name_H-M   'P 1'
#
loop_
_entity.id
_entity.type
_entity.pdbx_description
1 polymer ?
#
loop_
_entity_poly.entity_id
_entity_poly.type
_entity_poly.pdbx_seq_one_letter_code
_entity_poly.pdbx_strand_id
1 'polypeptide(L)'
;MINNYLHYKAINWNVIEDELDNVVWERATSLFWLDTRVPIENDRSKWANLQLQEQEQLNRLLILLTNIATYQSNELGEIIRDSARSQQEIAIINNFQFTEMV
;
A
#
# COMPACT_ATOMS: atom_id res chain seq x y z
N MET A 1 30.97 32.65 -2.10
CA MET A 1 30.05 31.55 -2.46
C MET A 1 30.13 30.51 -1.36
N ILE A 2 29.08 30.37 -0.55
CA ILE A 2 28.98 29.29 0.43
C ILE A 2 28.56 28.05 -0.35
N ASN A 3 29.46 27.08 -0.47
CA ASN A 3 29.13 25.78 -1.05
C ASN A 3 28.14 25.09 -0.10
N ASN A 4 26.88 25.06 -0.49
CA ASN A 4 25.84 24.33 0.21
C ASN A 4 25.93 22.88 -0.29
N TYR A 5 26.77 22.06 0.34
CA TYR A 5 26.77 20.63 0.07
C TYR A 5 25.45 20.06 0.59
N LEU A 6 24.65 19.44 -0.29
CA LEU A 6 23.44 18.74 0.10
C LEU A 6 23.85 17.57 1.02
N HIS A 7 23.75 17.77 2.34
CA HIS A 7 24.00 16.71 3.31
C HIS A 7 22.77 15.80 3.36
N TYR A 8 22.82 14.66 2.67
CA TYR A 8 21.78 13.63 2.78
C TYR A 8 21.99 12.82 4.07
N LYS A 9 20.98 12.77 4.95
CA LYS A 9 21.00 11.94 6.17
C LYS A 9 20.56 10.53 5.80
N ALA A 10 21.41 9.53 6.01
CA ALA A 10 21.03 8.13 5.86
C ALA A 10 20.10 7.68 7.00
N ILE A 11 19.17 6.77 6.68
CA ILE A 11 18.25 6.19 7.66
C ILE A 11 19.01 5.31 8.66
N ASN A 12 18.65 5.41 9.94
CA ASN A 12 19.23 4.59 10.99
C ASN A 12 18.14 3.95 11.86
N TRP A 13 17.84 2.69 11.59
CA TRP A 13 16.82 1.91 12.31
C TRP A 13 17.18 1.62 13.77
N ASN A 14 18.43 1.79 14.18
CA ASN A 14 18.83 1.66 15.58
C ASN A 14 18.47 2.90 16.41
N VAL A 15 18.13 4.02 15.77
CA VAL A 15 17.64 5.24 16.44
C VAL A 15 16.13 5.29 16.26
N ILE A 16 15.42 5.20 17.37
CA ILE A 16 13.96 5.27 17.41
C ILE A 16 13.57 6.75 17.44
N GLU A 17 12.99 7.24 16.33
CA GLU A 17 12.44 8.59 16.25
C GLU A 17 10.96 8.62 16.69
N ASP A 18 10.21 7.56 16.37
CA ASP A 18 8.86 7.26 16.88
C ASP A 18 8.77 5.74 17.17
N GLU A 19 8.23 5.37 18.33
CA GLU A 19 8.06 3.96 18.73
C GLU A 19 7.03 3.23 17.84
N LEU A 20 6.07 3.97 17.26
CA LEU A 20 5.04 3.39 16.42
C LEU A 20 5.59 2.93 15.06
N ASP A 21 6.61 3.61 14.52
CA ASP A 21 7.18 3.32 13.20
C ASP A 21 7.66 1.87 13.09
N ASN A 22 8.38 1.38 14.10
CA ASN A 22 8.90 0.00 14.09
C ASN A 22 7.77 -1.03 14.12
N VAL A 23 6.74 -0.81 14.96
CA VAL A 23 5.59 -1.73 15.08
C VAL A 23 4.79 -1.74 13.78
N VAL A 24 4.57 -0.58 13.17
CA VAL A 24 3.83 -0.47 11.90
C VAL A 24 4.62 -1.11 10.77
N TRP A 25 5.93 -0.88 10.69
CA TRP A 25 6.80 -1.50 9.68
C TRP A 25 6.79 -3.02 9.79
N GLU A 26 7.00 -3.57 10.99
CA GLU A 26 6.96 -5.02 11.23
C GLU A 26 5.59 -5.60 10.85
N ARG A 27 4.51 -4.93 11.23
CA ARG A 27 3.16 -5.39 10.89
C ARG A 27 2.92 -5.35 9.38
N ALA A 28 3.25 -4.24 8.72
CA ALA A 28 3.04 -4.05 7.29
C ALA A 28 3.80 -5.11 6.46
N THR A 29 5.08 -5.32 6.79
CA THR A 29 5.91 -6.33 6.11
C THR A 29 5.46 -7.76 6.42
N SER A 30 4.95 -8.04 7.63
CA SER A 30 4.40 -9.36 7.98
C SER A 30 3.12 -9.73 7.23
N LEU A 31 2.35 -8.73 6.79
CA LEU A 31 1.08 -8.91 6.09
C LEU A 31 1.26 -9.02 4.57
N PHE A 32 2.49 -9.05 4.06
CA PHE A 32 2.75 -9.15 2.63
C PHE A 32 2.16 -10.43 2.02
N TRP A 33 1.35 -10.24 0.98
CA TRP A 33 0.73 -11.31 0.20
C TRP A 33 0.70 -10.93 -1.29
N LEU A 34 0.44 -11.93 -2.14
CA LEU A 34 0.25 -11.76 -3.57
C LEU A 34 -1.01 -12.52 -3.98
N ASP A 35 -1.74 -11.98 -4.95
CA ASP A 35 -2.95 -12.54 -5.57
C ASP A 35 -2.73 -13.97 -6.09
N THR A 36 -1.55 -14.26 -6.64
CA THR A 36 -1.16 -15.58 -7.16
C THR A 36 -1.23 -16.72 -6.14
N ARG A 37 -1.31 -16.42 -4.83
CA ARG A 37 -1.46 -17.42 -3.77
C ARG A 37 -2.91 -17.84 -3.52
N VAL A 38 -3.89 -17.12 -4.06
CA VAL A 38 -5.32 -17.39 -3.88
C VAL A 38 -5.85 -18.16 -5.10
N PRO A 39 -6.38 -19.38 -4.94
CA PRO A 39 -6.88 -20.18 -6.05
C PRO A 39 -8.30 -19.73 -6.48
N ILE A 40 -8.39 -18.58 -7.16
CA ILE A 40 -9.66 -17.94 -7.59
C ILE A 40 -10.47 -18.87 -8.52
N GLU A 41 -9.81 -19.74 -9.29
CA GLU A 41 -10.45 -20.73 -10.17
C GLU A 41 -11.51 -21.59 -9.45
N ASN A 42 -11.33 -21.86 -8.15
CA ASN A 42 -12.25 -22.67 -7.36
C ASN A 42 -13.64 -22.03 -7.20
N ASP A 43 -13.75 -20.71 -7.37
CA ASP A 43 -15.01 -19.96 -7.23
C ASP A 43 -15.78 -19.82 -8.55
N ARG A 44 -15.27 -20.35 -9.67
CA ARG A 44 -15.90 -20.28 -11.00
C ARG A 44 -17.34 -20.80 -11.02
N SER A 45 -17.61 -21.91 -10.36
CA SER A 45 -18.96 -22.52 -10.31
C SER A 45 -19.92 -21.65 -9.49
N LYS A 46 -19.47 -21.08 -8.37
CA LYS A 46 -20.27 -20.16 -7.55
C LYS A 46 -20.61 -18.90 -8.33
N TRP A 47 -19.62 -18.32 -9.03
CA TRP A 47 -19.83 -17.16 -9.90
C TRP A 47 -20.90 -17.42 -10.97
N ALA A 48 -20.81 -18.55 -11.67
CA ALA A 48 -21.78 -18.93 -12.70
C ALA A 48 -23.21 -19.13 -12.18
N ASN A 49 -23.36 -19.46 -10.89
CA ASN A 49 -24.65 -19.67 -10.25
C ASN A 49 -25.29 -18.37 -9.70
N LEU A 50 -24.56 -17.26 -9.66
CA LEU A 50 -25.12 -15.96 -9.25
C LEU A 50 -26.12 -15.45 -10.28
N GLN A 51 -27.13 -14.70 -9.81
CA GLN A 51 -28.02 -13.97 -10.71
C GLN A 51 -27.23 -12.91 -11.48
N LEU A 52 -27.67 -12.59 -12.70
CA LEU A 52 -27.00 -11.58 -13.54
C LEU A 52 -26.87 -10.22 -12.81
N GLN A 53 -27.89 -9.85 -12.04
CA GLN A 53 -27.90 -8.62 -11.24
C GLN A 53 -26.83 -8.61 -10.14
N GLU A 54 -26.62 -9.75 -9.47
CA GLU A 54 -25.59 -9.91 -8.43
C GLU A 54 -24.19 -9.85 -9.04
N GLN A 55 -23.99 -10.46 -10.21
CA GLN A 55 -22.74 -10.39 -10.95
C GLN A 55 -22.41 -8.95 -11.37
N GLU A 56 -23.39 -8.22 -11.91
CA GLU A 56 -23.23 -6.82 -12.28
C GLU A 56 -22.90 -5.93 -11.08
N GLN A 57 -23.58 -6.15 -9.94
CA GLN A 57 -23.30 -5.40 -8.72
C GLN A 57 -21.89 -5.69 -8.21
N LEU A 58 -21.46 -6.95 -8.17
CA LEU A 58 -20.11 -7.31 -7.73
C LEU A 58 -19.05 -6.67 -8.64
N ASN A 59 -19.25 -6.73 -9.96
CA ASN A 59 -18.33 -6.09 -10.92
C ASN A 59 -18.21 -4.58 -10.70
N ARG A 60 -19.32 -3.88 -10.46
CA ARG A 60 -19.30 -2.43 -10.19
C ARG A 60 -18.56 -2.11 -8.89
N LEU A 61 -18.75 -2.92 -7.85
CA LEU A 61 -18.04 -2.76 -6.58
C LEU A 61 -16.54 -3.01 -6.74
N LEU A 62 -16.15 -4.05 -7.46
CA LEU A 62 -14.74 -4.34 -7.74
C LEU A 62 -14.10 -3.21 -8.54
N ILE A 63 -14.76 -2.71 -9.59
CA ILE A 63 -14.28 -1.55 -10.37
C ILE A 63 -14.12 -0.32 -9.49
N LEU A 64 -15.07 -0.04 -8.58
CA LEU A 64 -14.96 1.08 -7.64
C LEU A 64 -13.73 0.92 -6.74
N LEU A 65 -13.53 -0.26 -6.16
CA LEU A 65 -12.37 -0.56 -5.30
C LEU A 65 -11.06 -0.41 -6.08
N THR A 66 -10.99 -0.91 -7.31
CA THR A 66 -9.81 -0.75 -8.18
C THR A 66 -9.49 0.72 -8.45
N ASN A 67 -10.51 1.55 -8.72
CA ASN A 67 -10.30 2.98 -8.94
C ASN A 67 -9.77 3.69 -7.69
N ILE A 68 -10.30 3.35 -6.52
CA ILE A 68 -9.83 3.90 -5.25
C ILE A 68 -8.36 3.49 -5.03
N ALA A 69 -8.04 2.20 -5.09
CA ALA A 69 -6.67 1.70 -4.90
C ALA A 69 -5.67 2.37 -5.87
N THR A 70 -6.04 2.51 -7.15
CA THR A 70 -5.22 3.21 -8.16
C THR A 70 -4.94 4.67 -7.80
N TYR A 71 -5.94 5.37 -7.26
CA TYR A 71 -5.75 6.74 -6.80
C TYR A 71 -4.85 6.80 -5.55
N GLN A 72 -5.01 5.87 -4.61
CA GLN A 72 -4.17 5.79 -3.41
C GLN A 72 -2.70 5.48 -3.75
N SER A 73 -2.45 4.58 -4.71
CA SER A 73 -1.10 4.20 -5.13
C SER A 73 -0.36 5.30 -5.89
N ASN A 74 -1.08 6.10 -6.70
CA ASN A 74 -0.46 7.12 -7.54
C ASN A 74 -0.31 8.46 -6.83
N GLU A 75 -1.35 8.94 -6.15
CA GLU A 75 -1.41 10.32 -5.67
C GLU A 75 -1.24 10.42 -4.15
N LEU A 76 -1.93 9.58 -3.37
CA LEU A 76 -1.95 9.73 -1.91
C LEU A 76 -0.62 9.37 -1.26
N GLY A 77 0.10 8.37 -1.78
CA GLY A 77 1.42 8.02 -1.27
C GLY A 77 2.42 9.17 -1.34
N GLU A 78 2.37 10.00 -2.39
CA GLU A 78 3.24 11.16 -2.54
C GLU A 78 2.82 12.29 -1.60
N ILE A 79 1.52 12.61 -1.52
CA ILE A 79 1.00 13.68 -0.66
C ILE A 79 1.30 13.41 0.82
N ILE A 80 1.13 12.18 1.29
CA ILE A 80 1.38 11.83 2.70
C ILE A 80 2.89 11.90 3.00
N ARG A 81 3.74 11.45 2.06
CA ARG A 81 5.20 11.47 2.21
C ARG A 81 5.76 12.87 2.48
N ASP A 82 5.18 13.92 1.89
CA ASP A 82 5.62 15.31 2.09
C ASP A 82 5.43 15.81 3.54
N SER A 83 4.57 15.14 4.31
CA SER A 83 4.28 15.45 5.72
C SER A 83 4.92 14.48 6.72
N ALA A 84 5.72 13.54 6.25
CA ALA A 84 6.39 12.55 7.10
C ALA A 84 7.34 13.22 8.10
N ARG A 85 7.38 12.68 9.31
CA ARG A 85 8.14 13.22 10.45
C ARG A 85 9.46 12.49 10.69
N SER A 86 9.57 11.25 10.21
CA SER A 86 10.77 10.42 10.31
C SER A 86 11.12 9.80 8.94
N GLN A 87 12.36 9.34 8.78
CA GLN A 87 12.74 8.60 7.57
C GLN A 87 12.15 7.19 7.56
N GLN A 88 11.87 6.62 8.73
CA GLN A 88 11.21 5.33 8.91
C GLN A 88 9.75 5.40 8.42
N GLU A 89 9.04 6.49 8.73
CA GLU A 89 7.68 6.75 8.24
C GLU A 89 7.65 6.80 6.70
N ILE A 90 8.63 7.44 6.07
CA ILE A 90 8.77 7.44 4.60
C ILE A 90 8.92 6.01 4.06
N ALA A 91 9.71 5.16 4.73
CA ALA A 91 9.87 3.75 4.32
C ALA A 91 8.55 2.96 4.44
N ILE A 92 7.78 3.20 5.51
CA ILE A 92 6.45 2.60 5.72
C ILE A 92 5.48 3.04 4.62
N ILE A 93 5.42 4.34 4.32
CA ILE A 93 4.56 4.88 3.25
C ILE A 93 4.93 4.24 1.90
N ASN A 94 6.21 4.01 1.61
CA ASN A 94 6.64 3.32 0.39
C ASN A 94 6.15 1.86 0.34
N ASN A 95 6.13 1.18 1.49
CA ASN A 95 5.58 -0.18 1.57
C ASN A 95 4.06 -0.19 1.33
N PHE A 96 3.32 0.77 1.89
CA PHE A 96 1.89 0.92 1.62
C PHE A 96 1.61 1.26 0.16
N GLN A 97 2.37 2.18 -0.43
CA GLN A 97 2.24 2.51 -1.85
C GLN A 97 2.41 1.27 -2.73
N PHE A 98 3.41 0.44 -2.45
CA PHE A 98 3.58 -0.84 -3.14
C PHE A 98 2.41 -1.80 -2.90
N THR A 99 1.90 -1.89 -1.67
CA THR A 99 0.78 -2.78 -1.33
C THR A 99 -0.52 -2.40 -2.05
N GLU A 100 -0.80 -1.10 -2.23
CA GLU A 100 -1.95 -0.63 -3.00
C GLU A 100 -1.84 -0.93 -4.51
N MET A 101 -0.64 -1.24 -5.01
CA MET A 101 -0.41 -1.66 -6.40
C MET A 101 -0.52 -3.18 -6.61
N VAL A 102 -0.47 -3.97 -5.53
CA VAL A 102 -0.58 -5.44 -5.54
C VAL A 102 -2.04 -5.86 -5.60
#